data_AF-A0A7S0C3W8-F1
#
_entry.id   AF-A0A7S0C3W8-F1
#
_cell.length_a   1.000
_cell.length_b   1.000
_cell.length_c   1.000
_cell.angle_alpha   90.00
_cell.angle_beta   90.00
_cell.angle_gamma   90.00
#
_symmetry.space_group_name_H-M   'P 1'
#
loop_
_entity.id
_entity.type
_entity.pdbx_description
1 polymer ?
#
loop_
_entity_poly.entity_id
_entity_poly.type
_entity_poly.pdbx_seq_one_letter_code
_entity_poly.pdbx_strand_id
1 'polypeptide(L)'
;VDRMYVHEDKIADWPVMNEIIDKNKRIIAFQHNGPSCKNEYLIGCPSQIHYWWDYTIATRFDFASVDDILDFPKSCLIHYGKGGSKSFFNLNHFITDLIPNQSVAVAINTEEVIKTRVSVCSELNDGISLNFLTVDFWNSGNILNVVDGYNEAQSKLLR
;
A
#
# COMPACT_ATOMS: atom_id res chain seq x y z
N VAL A 1 -2.23 20.53 -11.92
CA VAL A 1 -3.56 19.96 -12.22
C VAL A 1 -3.53 19.16 -13.52
N ASP A 2 -2.98 19.69 -14.62
CA ASP A 2 -3.04 19.07 -15.95
C ASP A 2 -2.55 17.63 -16.06
N ARG A 3 -1.53 17.26 -15.27
CA ARG A 3 -0.97 15.89 -15.25
C ARG A 3 -1.62 14.95 -14.24
N MET A 4 -2.56 15.41 -13.42
CA MET A 4 -3.20 14.58 -12.42
C MET A 4 -4.36 13.80 -13.02
N TYR A 5 -4.38 12.50 -12.75
CA TYR A 5 -5.49 11.62 -13.10
C TYR A 5 -6.67 11.84 -12.15
N VAL A 6 -7.89 11.73 -12.69
CA VAL A 6 -9.14 11.70 -11.93
C VAL A 6 -9.77 10.35 -12.20
N HIS A 7 -10.07 9.60 -11.16
CA HIS A 7 -10.78 8.34 -11.28
C HIS A 7 -12.28 8.63 -11.26
N GLU A 8 -12.96 8.33 -12.38
CA GLU A 8 -14.32 8.81 -12.64
C GLU A 8 -15.39 8.06 -11.82
N ASP A 9 -15.17 6.79 -11.51
CA ASP A 9 -16.08 5.96 -10.72
C ASP A 9 -15.28 4.98 -9.85
N LYS A 10 -15.67 4.83 -8.58
CA LYS A 10 -14.99 3.98 -7.58
C LYS A 10 -15.01 2.50 -7.91
N ILE A 11 -15.90 2.07 -8.82
CA ILE A 11 -16.00 0.68 -9.27
C ILE A 11 -15.38 0.44 -10.65
N ALA A 12 -14.94 1.49 -11.34
CA ALA A 12 -14.24 1.33 -12.60
C ALA A 12 -12.83 0.78 -12.36
N ASP A 13 -12.31 0.04 -13.33
CA ASP A 13 -10.92 -0.42 -13.27
C ASP A 13 -9.94 0.76 -13.32
N TRP A 14 -8.82 0.60 -12.63
CA TRP A 14 -7.73 1.57 -12.73
C TRP A 14 -7.04 1.45 -14.08
N PRO A 15 -6.62 2.58 -14.69
CA PRO A 15 -5.93 2.54 -15.96
C PRO A 15 -4.55 1.91 -15.82
N VAL A 16 -4.10 1.26 -16.89
CA VAL A 16 -2.73 0.78 -17.00
C VAL A 16 -1.75 1.92 -17.28
N MET A 17 -0.46 1.69 -17.01
CA MET A 17 0.58 2.74 -17.08
C MET A 17 0.67 3.41 -18.47
N ASN A 18 0.52 2.65 -19.56
CA ASN A 18 0.55 3.21 -20.92
C ASN A 18 -0.62 4.17 -21.16
N GLU A 19 -1.83 3.85 -20.69
CA GLU A 19 -3.00 4.72 -20.88
C GLU A 19 -2.83 6.08 -20.20
N ILE A 20 -2.29 6.12 -18.97
CA ILE A 20 -2.04 7.38 -18.27
C ILE A 20 -0.87 8.17 -18.87
N ILE A 21 0.09 7.49 -19.50
CA ILE A 21 1.17 8.14 -20.25
C ILE A 21 0.62 8.81 -21.51
N ASP A 22 -0.19 8.08 -22.28
CA ASP A 22 -0.79 8.53 -23.55
C ASP A 22 -1.75 9.71 -23.32
N LYS A 23 -2.51 9.67 -22.22
CA LYS A 23 -3.41 10.77 -21.81
C LYS A 23 -2.68 11.93 -21.13
N ASN A 24 -1.36 11.84 -20.92
CA ASN A 24 -0.55 12.81 -20.16
C ASN A 24 -1.09 13.04 -18.72
N LYS A 25 -1.65 12.01 -18.08
CA LYS A 25 -2.23 12.01 -16.72
C LYS A 25 -1.39 11.18 -15.74
N ARG A 26 -0.09 11.46 -15.68
CA ARG A 26 0.94 10.62 -15.03
C ARG A 26 1.04 10.74 -13.51
N ILE A 27 0.15 11.49 -12.87
CA ILE A 27 0.16 11.67 -11.41
C ILE A 27 -1.16 11.15 -10.85
N ILE A 28 -1.08 10.11 -10.02
CA ILE A 28 -2.19 9.65 -9.19
C ILE A 28 -1.89 10.08 -7.76
N ALA A 29 -2.81 10.84 -7.16
CA ALA A 29 -2.62 11.36 -5.81
C ALA A 29 -3.71 10.81 -4.88
N PHE A 30 -3.29 10.41 -3.68
CA PHE A 30 -4.18 9.97 -2.61
C PHE A 30 -3.98 10.82 -1.36
N GLN A 31 -5.07 11.07 -0.65
CA GLN A 31 -5.08 11.63 0.69
C GLN A 31 -5.30 10.49 1.69
N HIS A 32 -4.26 10.17 2.47
CA HIS A 32 -4.26 9.06 3.44
C HIS A 32 -4.82 9.46 4.81
N ASN A 33 -4.46 10.65 5.31
CA ASN A 33 -4.87 11.17 6.61
C ASN A 33 -4.98 12.71 6.59
N GLY A 34 -5.65 13.32 7.57
CA GLY A 34 -5.94 14.76 7.61
C GLY A 34 -7.43 15.11 7.41
N PRO A 35 -7.79 16.40 7.29
CA PRO A 35 -9.17 16.84 7.10
C PRO A 35 -9.78 16.09 5.91
N SER A 36 -10.86 15.37 6.18
CA SER A 36 -11.40 14.38 5.25
C SER A 36 -11.86 15.05 3.95
N CYS A 37 -11.42 14.50 2.81
CA CYS A 37 -12.00 14.80 1.50
C CYS A 37 -13.52 14.46 1.43
N LYS A 38 -14.08 13.78 2.44
CA LYS A 38 -15.51 13.46 2.58
C LYS A 38 -16.29 14.44 3.45
N ASN A 39 -15.63 15.40 4.12
CA ASN A 39 -16.35 16.30 5.00
C ASN A 39 -17.01 17.41 4.17
N GLU A 40 -18.32 17.33 3.99
CA GLU A 40 -19.19 18.29 3.29
C GLU A 40 -19.12 19.71 3.88
N TYR A 41 -18.67 19.83 5.14
CA TYR A 41 -18.52 21.11 5.86
C TYR A 41 -17.14 21.75 5.73
N LEU A 42 -16.16 21.04 5.16
CA LEU A 42 -14.87 21.58 4.76
C LEU A 42 -14.82 21.59 3.23
N ILE A 43 -14.01 22.47 2.64
CA ILE A 43 -13.76 22.41 1.19
C ILE A 43 -13.16 21.03 0.92
N GLY A 44 -13.95 20.12 0.32
CA GLY A 44 -13.50 18.78 -0.05
C GLY A 44 -12.25 18.85 -0.92
N CYS A 45 -11.53 17.74 -1.02
CA CYS A 45 -10.34 17.73 -1.86
C CYS A 45 -10.72 17.96 -3.33
N PRO A 46 -9.88 18.63 -4.12
CA PRO A 46 -10.02 18.64 -5.58
C PRO A 46 -10.21 17.21 -6.10
N SER A 47 -11.03 17.01 -7.14
CA SER A 47 -11.37 15.67 -7.66
C SER A 47 -10.16 14.85 -8.11
N GLN A 48 -9.00 15.49 -8.31
CA GLN A 48 -7.72 14.88 -8.62
C GLN A 48 -7.03 14.20 -7.42
N ILE A 49 -7.51 14.46 -6.19
CA ILE A 49 -6.97 13.88 -4.96
C ILE A 49 -7.99 12.88 -4.42
N HIS A 50 -7.63 11.61 -4.49
CA HIS A 50 -8.50 10.50 -4.13
C HIS A 50 -8.41 10.23 -2.62
N TYR A 51 -9.53 9.97 -1.95
CA TYR A 51 -9.46 9.51 -0.56
C TYR A 51 -8.92 8.09 -0.51
N TRP A 52 -7.81 7.87 0.21
CA TRP A 52 -7.09 6.59 0.23
C TRP A 52 -7.98 5.40 0.58
N TRP A 53 -8.80 5.54 1.61
CA TRP A 53 -9.64 4.45 2.13
C TRP A 53 -10.87 4.15 1.26
N ASP A 54 -11.12 4.93 0.20
CA ASP A 54 -12.10 4.51 -0.80
C ASP A 54 -11.58 3.36 -1.66
N TYR A 55 -10.25 3.25 -1.83
CA TYR A 55 -9.60 2.34 -2.79
C TYR A 55 -8.71 1.27 -2.15
N THR A 56 -8.27 1.46 -0.91
CA THR A 56 -7.22 0.62 -0.31
C THR A 56 -7.72 -0.12 0.92
N ILE A 57 -7.40 -1.42 1.00
CA ILE A 57 -7.40 -2.18 2.26
C ILE A 57 -5.98 -2.25 2.82
N ALA A 58 -5.85 -2.34 4.14
CA ALA A 58 -4.54 -2.46 4.77
C ALA A 58 -4.51 -3.39 5.98
N THR A 59 -3.36 -3.99 6.22
CA THR A 59 -3.06 -4.68 7.49
C THR A 59 -2.95 -3.68 8.64
N ARG A 60 -2.94 -4.16 9.88
CA ARG A 60 -2.66 -3.30 11.06
C ARG A 60 -1.24 -2.71 10.99
N PHE A 61 -0.97 -1.63 11.72
CA PHE A 61 0.32 -0.93 11.71
C PHE A 61 1.00 -0.79 13.07
N ASP A 62 0.31 -1.20 14.13
CA ASP A 62 0.66 -0.99 15.53
C ASP A 62 1.43 -2.20 16.10
N PHE A 63 2.49 -2.60 15.40
CA PHE A 63 3.34 -3.72 15.81
C PHE A 63 4.32 -3.33 16.91
N ALA A 64 4.35 -4.11 17.99
CA ALA A 64 5.20 -3.81 19.15
C ALA A 64 6.57 -4.51 19.11
N SER A 65 6.72 -5.57 18.30
CA SER A 65 7.96 -6.36 18.26
C SER A 65 8.09 -7.15 16.95
N VAL A 66 9.27 -7.77 16.77
CA VAL A 66 9.52 -8.70 15.66
C VAL A 66 8.60 -9.92 15.75
N ASP A 67 8.37 -10.45 16.94
CA ASP A 67 7.46 -11.60 17.11
C ASP A 67 6.02 -11.24 16.73
N ASP A 68 5.56 -10.03 17.06
CA ASP A 68 4.22 -9.55 16.73
C ASP A 68 4.04 -9.36 15.22
N ILE A 69 5.07 -8.84 14.53
CA ILE A 69 5.01 -8.65 13.08
C ILE A 69 5.10 -9.98 12.31
N LEU A 70 5.74 -11.00 12.92
CA LEU A 70 5.87 -12.36 12.37
C LEU A 70 4.74 -13.31 12.79
N ASP A 71 3.82 -12.89 13.67
CA ASP A 71 2.57 -13.60 13.94
C ASP A 71 1.59 -13.42 12.78
N PHE A 72 1.84 -14.12 11.66
CA PHE A 72 1.12 -13.91 10.39
C PHE A 72 -0.41 -14.03 10.49
N PRO A 73 -1.00 -14.98 11.26
CA PRO A 73 -2.45 -15.01 11.46
C PRO A 73 -3.04 -13.73 12.04
N LYS A 74 -2.24 -12.92 12.75
CA LYS A 74 -2.66 -11.60 13.26
C LYS A 74 -2.15 -10.45 12.40
N SER A 75 -0.89 -10.48 11.99
CA SER A 75 -0.22 -9.37 11.31
C SER A 75 -0.66 -9.21 9.85
N CYS A 76 -1.19 -10.28 9.23
CA CYS A 76 -1.73 -10.24 7.88
C CYS A 76 -3.22 -9.92 7.79
N LEU A 77 -3.96 -9.85 8.91
CA LEU A 77 -5.40 -9.55 8.86
C LEU A 77 -5.63 -8.15 8.30
N ILE A 78 -6.58 -8.03 7.36
CA ILE A 78 -7.11 -6.72 6.99
C ILE A 78 -7.72 -6.07 8.22
N HIS A 79 -7.20 -4.90 8.56
CA HIS A 79 -7.67 -4.11 9.69
C HIS A 79 -8.36 -2.83 9.23
N TYR A 80 -7.83 -2.17 8.18
CA TYR A 80 -8.35 -0.89 7.68
C TYR A 80 -8.93 -1.00 6.28
N GLY A 81 -9.78 -0.03 5.92
CA GLY A 81 -10.41 0.04 4.59
C GLY A 81 -11.50 -1.01 4.35
N LYS A 82 -12.02 -1.66 5.42
CA LYS A 82 -13.06 -2.69 5.31
C LYS A 82 -14.34 -2.13 4.69
N GLY A 83 -14.92 -2.86 3.74
CA GLY A 83 -16.21 -2.57 3.13
C GLY A 83 -16.14 -2.05 1.69
N GLY A 84 -17.07 -2.52 0.86
CA GLY A 84 -17.09 -2.27 -0.59
C GLY A 84 -15.94 -2.96 -1.32
N SER A 85 -15.93 -2.84 -2.65
CA SER A 85 -14.78 -3.26 -3.46
C SER A 85 -13.59 -2.32 -3.21
N LYS A 86 -12.37 -2.86 -3.24
CA LYS A 86 -11.11 -2.15 -3.01
C LYS A 86 -10.10 -2.62 -4.04
N SER A 87 -9.41 -1.68 -4.67
CA SER A 87 -8.49 -1.95 -5.79
C SER A 87 -7.07 -2.23 -5.32
N PHE A 88 -6.70 -1.73 -4.13
CA PHE A 88 -5.32 -1.78 -3.65
C PHE A 88 -5.18 -2.46 -2.30
N PHE A 89 -4.08 -3.18 -2.14
CA PHE A 89 -3.64 -3.74 -0.86
C PHE A 89 -2.37 -3.04 -0.38
N ASN A 90 -2.43 -2.55 0.86
CA ASN A 90 -1.28 -2.02 1.59
C ASN A 90 -0.86 -2.96 2.73
N LEU A 91 0.36 -3.46 2.66
CA LEU A 91 0.99 -4.21 3.74
C LEU A 91 1.84 -3.27 4.59
N ASN A 92 1.45 -3.08 5.85
CA ASN A 92 2.27 -2.37 6.82
C ASN A 92 3.38 -3.29 7.33
N HIS A 93 4.62 -2.84 7.13
CA HIS A 93 5.85 -3.55 7.42
C HIS A 93 6.83 -2.65 8.17
N PHE A 94 6.47 -2.31 9.41
CA PHE A 94 7.34 -1.54 10.29
C PHE A 94 7.00 -1.84 11.74
N ILE A 95 7.94 -1.57 12.64
CA ILE A 95 7.76 -1.66 14.09
C ILE A 95 8.12 -0.29 14.64
N THR A 96 7.14 0.43 15.15
CA THR A 96 7.34 1.74 15.74
C THR A 96 6.87 1.71 17.19
N ASP A 97 7.80 1.53 18.13
CA ASP A 97 7.56 1.69 19.56
C ASP A 97 7.97 3.11 19.99
N LEU A 98 7.00 4.01 20.06
CA LEU A 98 7.13 5.47 20.29
C LEU A 98 7.89 6.26 19.22
N ILE A 99 9.04 5.77 18.75
CA ILE A 99 9.88 6.37 17.71
C ILE A 99 10.40 5.31 16.74
N PRO A 100 10.54 5.61 15.44
CA PRO A 100 11.14 4.69 14.48
C PRO A 100 12.58 4.31 14.89
N ASN A 101 12.88 3.00 14.85
CA ASN A 101 14.20 2.47 15.19
C ASN A 101 14.85 1.81 13.97
N GLN A 102 15.93 2.42 13.46
CA GLN A 102 16.59 1.95 12.24
C GLN A 102 17.20 0.54 12.39
N SER A 103 17.72 0.18 13.56
CA SER A 103 18.27 -1.17 13.80
C SER A 103 17.19 -2.24 13.71
N VAL A 104 15.98 -1.94 14.22
CA VAL A 104 14.82 -2.82 14.09
C VAL A 104 14.39 -2.92 12.62
N ALA A 105 14.33 -1.79 11.91
CA ALA A 105 14.00 -1.76 10.50
C ALA A 105 14.99 -2.62 9.68
N VAL A 106 16.30 -2.51 9.90
CA VAL A 106 17.31 -3.35 9.23
C VAL A 106 17.06 -4.84 9.47
N ALA A 107 16.64 -5.22 10.68
CA ALA A 107 16.41 -6.62 11.04
C ALA A 107 15.17 -7.23 10.35
N ILE A 108 14.12 -6.44 10.12
CA ILE A 108 12.89 -6.93 9.47
C ILE A 108 12.84 -6.66 7.95
N ASN A 109 13.56 -5.65 7.47
CA ASN A 109 13.62 -5.25 6.06
C ASN A 109 14.53 -6.17 5.22
N THR A 110 14.71 -7.43 5.63
CA THR A 110 15.48 -8.41 4.86
C THR A 110 14.63 -8.98 3.74
N GLU A 111 15.28 -9.48 2.69
CA GLU A 111 14.59 -10.08 1.55
C GLU A 111 13.70 -11.26 1.97
N GLU A 112 14.22 -12.13 2.84
CA GLU A 112 13.51 -13.31 3.35
C GLU A 112 12.23 -12.92 4.09
N VAL A 113 12.33 -11.98 5.04
CA VAL A 113 11.20 -11.57 5.88
C VAL A 113 10.13 -10.85 5.05
N ILE A 114 10.52 -9.91 4.17
CA ILE A 114 9.57 -9.19 3.34
C ILE A 114 8.87 -10.16 2.37
N LYS A 115 9.61 -11.00 1.63
CA LYS A 115 9.01 -11.93 0.67
C LYS A 115 8.07 -12.92 1.35
N THR A 116 8.47 -13.46 2.51
CA THR A 116 7.61 -14.36 3.30
C THR A 116 6.33 -13.66 3.71
N ARG A 117 6.41 -12.44 4.24
CA ARG A 117 5.21 -11.69 4.64
C ARG A 117 4.31 -11.35 3.47
N VAL A 118 4.87 -10.94 2.32
CA VAL A 118 4.08 -10.66 1.12
C VAL A 118 3.34 -11.90 0.64
N SER A 119 4.00 -13.06 0.57
CA SER A 119 3.36 -14.32 0.15
C SER A 119 2.26 -14.74 1.12
N VAL A 120 2.60 -14.87 2.41
CA VAL A 120 1.66 -15.37 3.42
C VAL A 120 0.47 -14.42 3.59
N CYS A 121 0.70 -13.10 3.61
CA CYS A 121 -0.40 -12.16 3.71
C CYS A 121 -1.26 -12.13 2.44
N SER A 122 -0.70 -12.36 1.26
CA SER A 122 -1.50 -12.51 0.04
C SER A 122 -2.39 -13.75 0.14
N GLU A 123 -1.81 -14.90 0.50
CA GLU A 123 -2.53 -16.18 0.64
C GLU A 123 -3.65 -16.12 1.68
N LEU A 124 -3.41 -15.50 2.84
CA LEU A 124 -4.40 -15.34 3.91
C LEU A 124 -5.54 -14.36 3.56
N ASN A 125 -5.37 -13.54 2.51
CA ASN A 125 -6.36 -12.56 2.07
C ASN A 125 -6.77 -12.82 0.61
N ASP A 126 -7.16 -14.07 0.33
CA ASP A 126 -7.76 -14.52 -0.95
C ASP A 126 -6.87 -14.26 -2.18
N GLY A 127 -5.55 -14.31 -2.02
CA GLY A 127 -4.60 -14.14 -3.12
C GLY A 127 -4.47 -12.69 -3.60
N ILE A 128 -4.88 -11.70 -2.80
CA ILE A 128 -4.76 -10.30 -3.19
C ILE A 128 -3.30 -9.91 -3.41
N SER A 129 -3.03 -9.20 -4.50
CA SER A 129 -1.68 -8.73 -4.83
C SER A 129 -1.30 -7.49 -4.02
N LEU A 130 -0.03 -7.40 -3.63
CA LEU A 130 0.51 -6.23 -2.94
C LEU A 130 0.61 -5.05 -3.90
N ASN A 131 0.16 -3.87 -3.48
CA ASN A 131 0.38 -2.61 -4.20
C ASN A 131 1.29 -1.66 -3.44
N PHE A 132 1.16 -1.62 -2.10
CA PHE A 132 1.92 -0.72 -1.25
C PHE A 132 2.59 -1.50 -0.12
N LEU A 133 3.91 -1.43 -0.03
CA LEU A 133 4.68 -1.91 1.11
C LEU A 133 5.09 -0.68 1.94
N THR A 134 4.40 -0.45 3.06
CA THR A 134 4.70 0.69 3.95
C THR A 134 5.75 0.26 4.96
N VAL A 135 6.85 1.02 5.06
CA VAL A 135 8.03 0.67 5.88
C VAL A 135 8.58 1.89 6.61
N ASP A 136 9.28 1.64 7.71
CA ASP A 136 10.22 2.58 8.29
C ASP A 136 11.59 2.43 7.60
N PHE A 137 12.26 3.56 7.33
CA PHE A 137 13.59 3.64 6.71
C PHE A 137 13.69 2.87 5.38
N TRP A 138 13.00 3.35 4.33
CA TRP A 138 12.92 2.71 3.01
C TRP A 138 14.27 2.31 2.38
N ASN A 139 15.36 2.98 2.77
CA ASN A 139 16.71 2.75 2.29
C ASN A 139 17.56 1.80 3.16
N SER A 140 16.94 1.16 4.17
CA SER A 140 17.62 0.24 5.09
C SER A 140 17.20 -1.21 4.83
N GLY A 141 18.17 -2.12 4.72
CA GLY A 141 17.91 -3.53 4.37
C GLY A 141 17.83 -3.75 2.84
N ASN A 142 16.93 -4.63 2.41
CA ASN A 142 16.81 -5.09 1.02
C ASN A 142 15.51 -4.64 0.32
N ILE A 143 14.78 -3.65 0.88
CA ILE A 143 13.44 -3.26 0.40
C ILE A 143 13.40 -3.01 -1.11
N LEU A 144 14.30 -2.19 -1.64
CA LEU A 144 14.29 -1.82 -3.06
C LEU A 144 14.45 -3.04 -3.97
N ASN A 145 15.38 -3.94 -3.65
CA ASN A 145 15.60 -5.17 -4.42
C ASN A 145 14.35 -6.07 -4.39
N VAL A 146 13.67 -6.15 -3.24
CA VAL A 146 12.43 -6.95 -3.11
C VAL A 146 11.31 -6.34 -3.93
N VAL A 147 11.11 -5.02 -3.85
CA VAL A 147 10.06 -4.31 -4.60
C VAL A 147 10.30 -4.40 -6.11
N ASP A 148 11.54 -4.21 -6.57
CA ASP A 148 11.90 -4.34 -7.99
C ASP A 148 11.65 -5.76 -8.50
N GLY A 149 12.11 -6.77 -7.74
CA GLY A 149 11.87 -8.17 -8.09
C GLY A 149 10.37 -8.54 -8.08
N TYR A 150 9.60 -8.01 -7.13
CA TYR A 150 8.15 -8.20 -7.08
C TYR A 150 7.46 -7.60 -8.30
N ASN A 151 7.79 -6.35 -8.65
CA ASN A 151 7.23 -5.67 -9.82
C ASN A 151 7.62 -6.36 -11.14
N GLU A 152 8.85 -6.86 -11.26
CA GLU A 152 9.27 -7.64 -12.43
C GLU A 152 8.44 -8.92 -12.57
N ALA A 153 8.24 -9.67 -11.47
CA ALA A 153 7.41 -10.87 -11.46
C ALA A 153 5.96 -10.57 -11.85
N GLN A 154 5.35 -9.52 -11.29
CA GLN A 154 3.99 -9.10 -11.64
C GLN A 154 3.88 -8.69 -13.12
N SER A 155 4.88 -7.99 -13.66
CA SER A 155 4.88 -7.58 -15.07
C SER A 155 4.87 -8.76 -16.04
N LYS A 156 5.43 -9.91 -15.64
CA LYS A 156 5.43 -11.15 -16.44
C LYS A 156 4.09 -11.87 -16.42
N LEU A 157 3.30 -11.69 -15.36
CA LEU A 157 1.95 -12.28 -15.22
C LEU A 157 0.90 -11.50 -16.02
N LEU A 158 1.15 -10.22 -16.32
CA LEU A 158 0.26 -9.34 -17.07
C LEU A 158 0.52 -9.33 -18.59
N ARG A 159 1.48 -10.13 -19.07
CA ARG A 159 1.79 -10.32 -20.50
C ARG A 159 1.22 -11.63 -20.99
#